data_AF-E3KPU9-F1
#
_entry.id   AF-E3KPU9-F1
#
_cell.length_a   1.000
_cell.length_b   1.000
_cell.length_c   1.000
_cell.angle_alpha   90.00
_cell.angle_beta   90.00
_cell.angle_gamma   90.00
#
_symmetry.space_group_name_H-M   'P 1'
#
loop_
_entity.id
_entity.type
_entity.pdbx_description
1 polymer ?
#
loop_
_entity_poly.entity_id
_entity_poly.type
_entity_poly.pdbx_seq_one_letter_code
_entity_poly.pdbx_strand_id
1 'polypeptide(L)'
;MFYLIGIGMSSPEDITLSGLKTIQDSKKVYLEGYTSILIDSQLEDLQALYGKDIILADRDFIETRSDEILDQAAEEDVSLLVVGDPFGATTHADLLLRCTKKGIKYRVIHNVSILNAIGSIGINLYHFGQTVSIPFFNSNWRPKSWFKKINQNFNLGLHTLCLLDIKVKEQSDENLARGRKIYEKPRYMTITTAIEQIISIIEEFKQEDKDSEEEDSEERYTNRLTDPAQILCIAACRVTSKTEKFLVGSMAELAKLEPEEFGGPLHSLIILGDDPSKKNLNPVEIEFLSGFAVDKQSWFRLTGPSSNQLTS
;
A
#
# COMPACT_ATOMS: atom_id res chain seq x y z
N MET A 1 -18.59 12.56 -21.68
CA MET A 1 -18.75 11.88 -20.36
C MET A 1 -17.37 11.62 -19.79
N PHE A 2 -17.17 11.75 -18.47
CA PHE A 2 -15.91 11.38 -17.83
C PHE A 2 -15.97 9.95 -17.25
N TYR A 3 -15.02 9.09 -17.58
CA TYR A 3 -14.91 7.73 -17.02
C TYR A 3 -13.65 7.61 -16.18
N LEU A 4 -13.80 7.15 -14.94
CA LEU A 4 -12.69 6.83 -14.05
C LEU A 4 -12.62 5.30 -13.91
N ILE A 5 -11.58 4.68 -14.45
CA ILE A 5 -11.53 3.24 -14.69
C ILE A 5 -10.33 2.62 -13.98
N GLY A 6 -10.61 1.69 -13.07
CA GLY A 6 -9.58 0.81 -12.51
C GLY A 6 -9.15 -0.23 -13.53
N ILE A 7 -7.84 -0.37 -13.76
CA ILE A 7 -7.29 -1.31 -14.74
C ILE A 7 -6.74 -2.60 -14.13
N GLY A 8 -6.86 -2.75 -12.80
CA GLY A 8 -6.26 -3.87 -12.10
C GLY A 8 -4.77 -3.63 -11.85
N MET A 9 -4.06 -4.63 -11.33
CA MET A 9 -2.80 -4.39 -10.60
C MET A 9 -1.54 -4.86 -11.34
N SER A 10 -1.62 -5.89 -12.18
CA SER A 10 -0.44 -6.59 -12.69
C SER A 10 -0.34 -6.60 -14.21
N SER A 11 -1.39 -7.00 -14.92
CA SER A 11 -1.35 -7.17 -16.38
C SER A 11 -2.51 -6.44 -17.08
N PRO A 12 -2.40 -6.19 -18.40
CA PRO A 12 -3.46 -5.54 -19.17
C PRO A 12 -4.79 -6.29 -19.11
N GLU A 13 -4.74 -7.61 -18.96
CA GLU A 13 -5.90 -8.50 -18.86
C GLU A 13 -6.65 -8.40 -17.53
N ASP A 14 -6.08 -7.77 -16.49
CA ASP A 14 -6.77 -7.52 -15.22
C ASP A 14 -7.93 -6.51 -15.38
N ILE A 15 -8.04 -5.85 -16.54
CA ILE A 15 -9.15 -4.96 -16.86
C ILE A 15 -10.49 -5.71 -16.84
N THR A 16 -11.52 -5.09 -16.27
CA THR A 16 -12.87 -5.65 -16.39
C THR A 16 -13.38 -5.54 -17.84
N LEU A 17 -14.25 -6.46 -18.26
CA LEU A 17 -14.90 -6.36 -19.58
C LEU A 17 -15.66 -5.04 -19.77
N SER A 18 -16.22 -4.47 -18.69
CA SER A 18 -16.86 -3.15 -18.74
C SER A 18 -15.84 -2.04 -18.95
N GLY A 19 -14.68 -2.11 -18.29
CA GLY A 19 -13.57 -1.17 -18.47
C GLY A 19 -13.07 -1.18 -19.90
N LEU A 20 -12.72 -2.36 -20.43
CA LEU A 20 -12.19 -2.52 -21.79
C LEU A 20 -13.13 -1.93 -22.85
N LYS A 21 -14.43 -2.25 -22.80
CA LYS A 21 -15.42 -1.70 -23.73
C LYS A 21 -15.51 -0.17 -23.63
N THR A 22 -15.53 0.37 -22.42
CA THR A 22 -15.60 1.82 -22.20
C THR A 22 -14.36 2.54 -22.73
N ILE A 23 -13.18 1.94 -22.58
CA ILE A 23 -11.92 2.46 -23.14
C ILE A 23 -11.97 2.47 -24.66
N GLN A 24 -12.46 1.39 -25.28
CA GLN A 24 -12.60 1.28 -26.74
C GLN A 24 -13.61 2.28 -27.33
N ASP A 25 -14.65 2.63 -26.58
CA ASP A 25 -15.63 3.63 -27.00
C ASP A 25 -15.18 5.07 -26.69
N SER A 26 -14.22 5.25 -25.78
CA SER A 26 -13.72 6.57 -25.41
C SER A 26 -12.95 7.24 -26.54
N LYS A 27 -13.13 8.55 -26.66
CA LYS A 27 -12.43 9.39 -27.63
C LYS A 27 -11.00 9.66 -27.22
N LYS A 28 -10.75 9.84 -25.92
CA LYS A 28 -9.42 10.02 -25.33
C LYS A 28 -9.26 9.14 -24.11
N VAL A 29 -8.04 8.63 -23.94
CA VAL A 29 -7.68 7.73 -22.84
C VAL A 29 -6.40 8.24 -22.21
N TYR A 30 -6.44 8.48 -20.92
CA TYR A 30 -5.32 8.91 -20.10
C TYR A 30 -4.94 7.80 -19.13
N LEU A 31 -3.65 7.59 -18.88
CA LEU A 31 -3.18 6.72 -17.80
C LEU A 31 -2.46 7.56 -16.76
N GLU A 32 -2.93 7.52 -15.52
CA GLU A 32 -2.19 8.08 -14.40
C GLU A 32 -0.99 7.19 -14.06
N GLY A 33 0.22 7.76 -14.10
CA GLY A 33 1.47 7.02 -13.92
C GLY A 33 2.23 7.27 -12.61
N TYR A 34 1.60 7.79 -11.55
CA TYR A 34 2.32 8.16 -10.32
C TYR A 34 1.76 7.55 -9.02
N THR A 35 0.54 7.04 -9.01
CA THR A 35 -0.08 6.43 -7.82
C THR A 35 0.32 4.98 -7.61
N SER A 36 0.60 4.26 -8.70
CA SER A 36 1.13 2.90 -8.71
C SER A 36 1.70 2.58 -10.09
N ILE A 37 2.27 1.38 -10.26
CA ILE A 37 2.77 0.87 -11.53
C ILE A 37 2.19 -0.50 -11.83
N LEU A 38 2.09 -0.82 -13.13
CA LEU A 38 1.81 -2.18 -13.56
C LEU A 38 3.06 -3.04 -13.37
N ILE A 39 2.87 -4.19 -12.74
CA ILE A 39 3.97 -5.03 -12.27
C ILE A 39 4.57 -5.86 -13.42
N ASP A 40 3.74 -6.37 -14.32
CA ASP A 40 4.12 -7.33 -15.37
C ASP A 40 3.86 -6.80 -16.79
N SER A 41 3.68 -5.49 -16.95
CA SER A 41 3.40 -4.88 -18.26
C SER A 41 3.85 -3.42 -18.36
N GLN A 42 4.02 -2.96 -19.59
CA GLN A 42 4.31 -1.58 -19.96
C GLN A 42 3.11 -0.91 -20.62
N LEU A 43 3.21 0.39 -20.88
CA LEU A 43 2.18 1.18 -21.55
C LEU A 43 1.82 0.59 -22.93
N GLU A 44 2.83 0.11 -23.66
CA GLU A 44 2.66 -0.45 -25.00
C GLU A 44 1.79 -1.71 -24.98
N ASP A 45 1.88 -2.53 -23.93
CA ASP A 45 1.07 -3.74 -23.78
C ASP A 45 -0.42 -3.38 -23.55
N LEU A 46 -0.69 -2.32 -22.77
CA LEU A 46 -2.05 -1.79 -22.61
C LEU A 46 -2.61 -1.30 -23.93
N GLN A 47 -1.85 -0.49 -24.67
CA GLN A 47 -2.30 0.04 -25.96
C GLN A 47 -2.60 -1.08 -26.96
N ALA A 48 -1.76 -2.11 -26.98
CA ALA A 48 -1.93 -3.28 -27.84
C ALA A 48 -3.21 -4.06 -27.51
N LEU A 49 -3.50 -4.31 -26.22
CA LEU A 49 -4.71 -5.02 -25.81
C LEU A 49 -5.97 -4.17 -25.96
N TYR A 50 -5.90 -2.88 -25.59
CA TYR A 50 -7.07 -2.01 -25.55
C TYR A 50 -7.44 -1.47 -26.93
N GLY A 51 -6.50 -1.48 -27.88
CA GLY A 51 -6.72 -0.96 -29.24
C GLY A 51 -6.91 0.55 -29.27
N LYS A 52 -6.23 1.27 -28.36
CA LYS A 52 -6.30 2.72 -28.18
C LYS A 52 -4.93 3.29 -27.86
N ASP A 53 -4.67 4.49 -28.37
CA ASP A 53 -3.55 5.31 -27.89
C ASP A 53 -3.87 5.81 -26.47
N ILE A 54 -2.89 5.69 -25.56
CA ILE A 54 -3.04 6.03 -24.15
C ILE A 54 -2.04 7.14 -23.82
N ILE A 55 -2.55 8.26 -23.33
CA ILE A 55 -1.75 9.44 -22.98
C ILE A 55 -1.32 9.33 -21.52
N LEU A 56 -0.01 9.27 -21.26
CA LEU A 56 0.49 9.22 -19.89
C LEU A 56 0.31 10.58 -19.20
N ALA A 57 -0.41 10.58 -18.08
CA ALA A 57 -0.64 11.71 -17.21
C ALA A 57 0.26 11.61 -15.96
N ASP A 58 1.10 12.63 -15.75
CA ASP A 58 1.91 12.75 -14.53
C ASP A 58 1.15 13.41 -13.39
N ARG A 59 1.78 13.48 -12.21
CA ARG A 59 1.19 14.06 -10.99
C ARG A 59 0.71 15.49 -11.21
N ASP A 60 1.55 16.33 -11.83
CA ASP A 60 1.19 17.72 -12.13
C ASP A 60 -0.04 17.80 -13.04
N PHE A 61 -0.12 16.92 -14.05
CA PHE A 61 -1.27 16.88 -14.94
C PHE A 61 -2.56 16.50 -14.21
N ILE A 62 -2.52 15.53 -13.28
CA ILE A 62 -3.72 15.08 -12.56
C ILE A 62 -4.11 16.03 -11.41
N GLU A 63 -3.15 16.46 -10.59
CA GLU A 63 -3.45 17.26 -9.40
C GLU A 63 -3.67 18.75 -9.75
N THR A 64 -2.85 19.32 -10.65
CA THR A 64 -2.86 20.75 -10.97
C THR A 64 -3.67 21.05 -12.24
N ARG A 65 -3.50 20.25 -13.30
CA ARG A 65 -4.03 20.53 -14.64
C ARG A 65 -5.18 19.63 -15.08
N SER A 66 -5.86 18.98 -14.14
CA SER A 66 -6.98 18.07 -14.45
C SER A 66 -8.15 18.76 -15.12
N ASP A 67 -8.26 20.09 -15.01
CA ASP A 67 -9.24 20.86 -15.78
C ASP A 67 -9.09 20.65 -17.29
N GLU A 68 -7.87 20.41 -17.81
CA GLU A 68 -7.65 20.08 -19.22
C GLU A 68 -8.35 18.76 -19.63
N ILE A 69 -8.38 17.76 -18.75
CA ILE A 69 -9.07 16.48 -18.98
C ILE A 69 -10.59 16.70 -18.88
N LEU A 70 -11.02 17.45 -17.87
CA LEU A 70 -12.44 17.65 -17.58
C LEU A 70 -13.14 18.51 -18.64
N ASP A 71 -12.48 19.56 -19.14
CA ASP A 71 -13.04 20.42 -20.17
C ASP A 71 -13.27 19.63 -21.47
N GLN A 72 -12.40 18.68 -21.78
CA GLN A 72 -12.61 17.76 -22.91
C GLN A 72 -13.77 16.79 -22.65
N ALA A 73 -13.92 16.32 -21.41
CA ALA A 73 -15.01 15.41 -21.02
C ALA A 73 -16.40 16.05 -21.06
N ALA A 74 -16.48 17.39 -21.17
CA ALA A 74 -17.71 18.13 -21.39
C ALA A 74 -18.26 17.97 -22.82
N GLU A 75 -17.39 17.72 -23.80
CA GLU A 75 -17.74 17.60 -25.22
C GLU A 75 -17.68 16.15 -25.71
N GLU A 76 -16.73 15.36 -25.19
CA GLU A 76 -16.43 14.01 -25.65
C GLU A 76 -16.38 13.00 -24.50
N ASP A 77 -16.29 11.71 -24.85
CA ASP A 77 -16.11 10.62 -23.88
C ASP A 77 -14.62 10.44 -23.58
N VAL A 78 -14.23 10.68 -22.32
CA VAL A 78 -12.84 10.70 -21.87
C VAL A 78 -12.66 9.72 -20.72
N SER A 79 -11.69 8.82 -20.85
CA SER A 79 -11.32 7.85 -19.82
C SER A 79 -10.02 8.23 -19.12
N LEU A 80 -10.02 8.19 -17.79
CA LEU A 80 -8.82 8.20 -16.96
C LEU A 80 -8.64 6.81 -16.33
N LEU A 81 -7.51 6.18 -16.63
CA LEU A 81 -7.10 4.87 -16.18
C LEU A 81 -6.26 5.00 -14.90
N VAL A 82 -6.59 4.18 -13.91
CA VAL A 82 -5.90 4.11 -12.61
C VAL A 82 -5.48 2.66 -12.36
N VAL A 83 -4.20 2.43 -12.02
CA VAL A 83 -3.71 1.11 -11.62
C VAL A 83 -4.39 0.69 -10.31
N GLY A 84 -4.94 -0.51 -10.29
CA GLY A 84 -5.78 -1.04 -9.22
C GLY A 84 -7.23 -0.58 -9.35
N ASP A 85 -7.80 -0.12 -8.23
CA ASP A 85 -9.13 0.47 -8.15
C ASP A 85 -9.03 1.99 -7.99
N PRO A 86 -9.94 2.78 -8.61
CA PRO A 86 -9.89 4.22 -8.53
C PRO A 86 -9.87 4.83 -7.13
N PHE A 87 -10.36 4.14 -6.09
CA PHE A 87 -10.41 4.65 -4.72
C PHE A 87 -9.62 3.81 -3.70
N GLY A 88 -8.88 2.80 -4.15
CA GLY A 88 -8.18 1.87 -3.25
C GLY A 88 -7.10 2.52 -2.38
N ALA A 89 -6.48 3.62 -2.84
CA ALA A 89 -5.45 4.35 -2.08
C ALA A 89 -5.11 5.69 -2.75
N THR A 90 -6.11 6.43 -3.23
CA THR A 90 -5.88 7.58 -4.11
C THR A 90 -6.70 8.80 -3.70
N THR A 91 -6.43 9.94 -4.35
CA THR A 91 -7.14 11.21 -4.15
C THR A 91 -8.14 11.54 -5.27
N HIS A 92 -8.46 10.58 -6.15
CA HIS A 92 -9.30 10.81 -7.34
C HIS A 92 -10.75 11.23 -7.05
N ALA A 93 -11.21 11.14 -5.81
CA ALA A 93 -12.49 11.71 -5.40
C ALA A 93 -12.57 13.22 -5.70
N ASP A 94 -11.44 13.94 -5.68
CA ASP A 94 -11.37 15.36 -6.06
C ASP A 94 -11.79 15.58 -7.53
N LEU A 95 -11.38 14.70 -8.46
CA LEU A 95 -11.78 14.80 -9.87
C LEU A 95 -13.29 14.70 -10.03
N LEU A 96 -13.93 13.79 -9.29
CA LEU A 96 -15.37 13.61 -9.35
C LEU A 96 -16.12 14.82 -8.76
N LEU A 97 -15.57 15.43 -7.71
CA LEU A 97 -16.10 16.69 -7.16
C LEU A 97 -16.00 17.82 -8.19
N ARG A 98 -14.88 17.93 -8.91
CA ARG A 98 -14.72 18.90 -10.01
C ARG A 98 -15.70 18.64 -11.14
N CYS A 99 -15.93 17.38 -11.54
CA CYS A 99 -16.97 17.01 -12.50
C CYS A 99 -18.35 17.52 -12.06
N THR A 100 -18.75 17.26 -10.81
CA THR A 100 -20.03 17.74 -10.27
C THR A 100 -20.15 19.26 -10.33
N LYS A 101 -19.10 19.99 -9.93
CA LYS A 101 -19.09 21.47 -9.98
C LYS A 101 -19.20 22.02 -11.41
N LYS A 102 -18.64 21.33 -12.39
CA LYS A 102 -18.69 21.70 -13.81
C LYS A 102 -19.91 21.16 -14.56
N GLY A 103 -20.78 20.39 -13.90
CA GLY A 103 -21.93 19.75 -14.55
C GLY A 103 -21.56 18.61 -15.52
N ILE A 104 -20.34 18.09 -15.41
CA ILE A 104 -19.85 16.98 -16.25
C ILE A 104 -20.36 15.67 -15.64
N LYS A 105 -21.08 14.89 -16.46
CA LYS A 105 -21.50 13.54 -16.06
C LYS A 105 -20.27 12.63 -15.99
N TYR A 106 -20.19 11.81 -14.93
CA TYR A 106 -19.12 10.84 -14.77
C TYR A 106 -19.64 9.44 -14.43
N ARG A 107 -18.80 8.44 -14.68
CA ARG A 107 -19.02 7.05 -14.27
C ARG A 107 -17.71 6.43 -13.79
N VAL A 108 -17.77 5.75 -12.64
CA VAL A 108 -16.65 4.97 -12.12
C VAL A 108 -16.80 3.51 -12.53
N ILE A 109 -15.70 2.89 -12.95
CA ILE A 109 -15.60 1.45 -13.20
C ILE A 109 -14.53 0.91 -12.25
N HIS A 110 -14.99 0.11 -11.29
CA HIS A 110 -14.14 -0.49 -10.25
C HIS A 110 -13.31 -1.66 -10.75
N ASN A 111 -12.27 -1.99 -9.98
CA ASN A 111 -11.44 -3.17 -10.21
C ASN A 111 -10.83 -3.72 -8.90
N VAL A 112 -9.94 -4.69 -9.00
CA VAL A 112 -9.15 -5.23 -7.88
C VAL A 112 -8.20 -4.16 -7.35
N SER A 113 -8.04 -4.12 -6.03
CA SER A 113 -7.15 -3.21 -5.30
C SER A 113 -6.25 -4.00 -4.37
N ILE A 114 -5.08 -3.46 -4.01
CA ILE A 114 -4.28 -4.06 -2.95
C ILE A 114 -5.08 -4.24 -1.64
N LEU A 115 -6.06 -3.37 -1.36
CA LEU A 115 -6.89 -3.46 -0.17
C LEU A 115 -7.69 -4.77 -0.06
N ASN A 116 -8.10 -5.36 -1.20
CA ASN A 116 -8.83 -6.62 -1.21
C ASN A 116 -7.95 -7.81 -1.66
N ALA A 117 -6.99 -7.57 -2.56
CA ALA A 117 -6.08 -8.58 -3.07
C ALA A 117 -5.16 -9.17 -1.99
N ILE A 118 -4.87 -8.44 -0.90
CA ILE A 118 -4.09 -9.02 0.21
C ILE A 118 -4.75 -10.24 0.86
N GLY A 119 -6.05 -10.48 0.62
CA GLY A 119 -6.74 -11.68 1.07
C GLY A 119 -6.20 -12.97 0.43
N SER A 120 -5.42 -12.87 -0.66
CA SER A 120 -4.76 -14.02 -1.30
C SER A 120 -3.83 -14.79 -0.36
N ILE A 121 -3.34 -14.16 0.73
CA ILE A 121 -2.52 -14.84 1.75
C ILE A 121 -3.35 -15.65 2.77
N GLY A 122 -4.66 -15.78 2.55
CA GLY A 122 -5.53 -16.69 3.28
C GLY A 122 -6.04 -16.17 4.62
N ILE A 123 -5.76 -14.91 4.97
CA ILE A 123 -6.27 -14.28 6.20
C ILE A 123 -7.57 -13.52 5.94
N ASN A 124 -8.42 -13.50 6.95
CA ASN A 124 -9.73 -12.86 6.90
C ASN A 124 -9.61 -11.32 6.89
N LEU A 125 -10.13 -10.72 5.82
CA LEU A 125 -10.18 -9.26 5.64
C LEU A 125 -10.94 -8.54 6.77
N TYR A 126 -11.89 -9.21 7.44
CA TYR A 126 -12.64 -8.62 8.57
C TYR A 126 -11.76 -8.31 9.79
N HIS A 127 -10.55 -8.87 9.87
CA HIS A 127 -9.63 -8.63 10.99
C HIS A 127 -8.65 -7.47 10.73
N PHE A 128 -8.78 -6.75 9.61
CA PHE A 128 -7.98 -5.57 9.32
C PHE A 128 -8.58 -4.30 9.95
N GLY A 129 -7.73 -3.48 10.55
CA GLY A 129 -8.05 -2.16 11.06
C GLY A 129 -7.76 -1.06 10.04
N GLN A 130 -7.40 0.13 10.53
CA GLN A 130 -7.06 1.25 9.67
C GLN A 130 -5.79 0.97 8.83
N THR A 131 -5.91 0.96 7.50
CA THR A 131 -4.76 0.97 6.58
C THR A 131 -3.91 2.23 6.76
N VAL A 132 -2.59 2.08 6.66
CA VAL A 132 -1.63 3.19 6.78
C VAL A 132 -0.71 3.26 5.57
N SER A 133 -0.11 4.43 5.34
CA SER A 133 0.99 4.62 4.39
C SER A 133 2.27 4.93 5.15
N ILE A 134 3.34 4.19 4.87
CA ILE A 134 4.67 4.41 5.44
C ILE A 134 5.49 5.24 4.43
N PRO A 135 5.72 6.53 4.69
CA PRO A 135 6.48 7.37 3.78
C PRO A 135 7.99 7.18 3.97
N PHE A 136 8.80 7.49 2.96
CA PHE A 136 10.26 7.56 3.14
C PHE A 136 10.64 8.64 4.13
N PHE A 137 11.53 8.30 5.06
CA PHE A 137 12.20 9.26 5.90
C PHE A 137 13.26 10.04 5.13
N ASN A 138 13.43 11.30 5.50
CA ASN A 138 14.58 12.12 5.12
C ASN A 138 15.19 12.80 6.35
N SER A 139 16.28 13.54 6.17
CA SER A 139 17.03 14.16 7.28
C SER A 139 16.19 15.12 8.13
N ASN A 140 15.15 15.74 7.55
CA ASN A 140 14.38 16.79 8.20
C ASN A 140 12.92 16.39 8.45
N TRP A 141 12.50 15.21 7.99
CA TRP A 141 11.10 14.79 8.03
C TRP A 141 10.99 13.29 8.32
N ARG A 142 10.60 12.99 9.57
CA ARG A 142 10.40 11.64 10.12
C ARG A 142 9.06 11.58 10.87
N PRO A 143 7.90 11.61 10.17
CA PRO A 143 6.60 11.62 10.84
C PRO A 143 6.35 10.30 11.58
N LYS A 144 5.80 10.36 12.80
CA LYS A 144 5.42 9.17 13.60
C LYS A 144 3.92 8.86 13.58
N SER A 145 3.10 9.66 12.89
CA SER A 145 1.62 9.55 12.95
C SER A 145 1.08 8.23 12.41
N TRP A 146 1.70 7.67 11.37
CA TRP A 146 1.35 6.36 10.83
C TRP A 146 1.68 5.22 11.81
N PHE A 147 2.80 5.31 12.53
CA PHE A 147 3.18 4.32 13.55
C PHE A 147 2.16 4.28 14.69
N LYS A 148 1.68 5.44 15.15
CA LYS A 148 0.64 5.52 16.18
C LYS A 148 -0.65 4.78 15.78
N LYS A 149 -1.02 4.82 14.50
CA LYS A 149 -2.19 4.08 13.96
C LYS A 149 -1.95 2.58 13.92
N ILE A 150 -0.75 2.14 13.53
CA ILE A 150 -0.36 0.71 13.61
C ILE A 150 -0.48 0.25 15.07
N ASN A 151 0.04 1.03 16.02
CA ASN A 151 -0.02 0.70 17.44
C ASN A 151 -1.47 0.60 17.96
N GLN A 152 -2.37 1.47 17.50
CA GLN A 152 -3.80 1.40 17.83
C GLN A 152 -4.44 0.10 17.32
N ASN A 153 -4.27 -0.23 16.04
CA ASN A 153 -4.76 -1.50 15.49
C ASN A 153 -4.17 -2.70 16.25
N PHE A 154 -2.85 -2.68 16.48
CA PHE A 154 -2.13 -3.73 17.18
C PHE A 154 -2.72 -3.98 18.58
N ASN A 155 -2.95 -2.92 19.35
CA ASN A 155 -3.56 -3.02 20.68
C ASN A 155 -4.99 -3.64 20.64
N LEU A 156 -5.77 -3.31 19.60
CA LEU A 156 -7.09 -3.89 19.36
C LEU A 156 -7.04 -5.33 18.81
N GLY A 157 -5.84 -5.87 18.52
CA GLY A 157 -5.65 -7.16 17.87
C GLY A 157 -5.78 -7.11 16.35
N LEU A 158 -6.18 -5.98 15.76
CA LEU A 158 -6.43 -5.84 14.32
C LEU A 158 -5.13 -5.84 13.51
N HIS A 159 -5.18 -6.48 12.34
CA HIS A 159 -4.11 -6.45 11.35
C HIS A 159 -4.04 -5.07 10.70
N THR A 160 -2.83 -4.63 10.37
CA THR A 160 -2.62 -3.36 9.67
C THR A 160 -2.00 -3.62 8.32
N LEU A 161 -2.71 -3.25 7.25
CA LEU A 161 -2.11 -3.12 5.93
C LEU A 161 -1.31 -1.82 5.87
N CYS A 162 0.00 -1.95 5.67
CA CYS A 162 0.93 -0.85 5.48
C CYS A 162 1.30 -0.76 3.99
N LEU A 163 0.77 0.28 3.34
CA LEU A 163 1.17 0.67 1.99
C LEU A 163 2.54 1.35 2.05
N LEU A 164 3.46 0.95 1.18
CA LEU A 164 4.84 1.44 1.20
C LEU A 164 5.04 2.54 0.15
N ASP A 165 5.85 3.54 0.50
CA ASP A 165 6.01 4.73 -0.31
C ASP A 165 6.53 4.45 -1.72
N ILE A 166 6.06 5.27 -2.66
CA ILE A 166 6.44 5.24 -4.05
C ILE A 166 6.83 6.65 -4.48
N LYS A 167 8.04 6.76 -5.03
CA LYS A 167 8.63 8.01 -5.49
C LYS A 167 8.84 7.91 -6.99
N VAL A 168 7.82 8.24 -7.79
CA VAL A 168 7.90 8.26 -9.27
C VAL A 168 7.86 9.70 -9.75
N LYS A 169 8.79 10.07 -10.64
CA LYS A 169 8.89 11.42 -11.24
C LYS A 169 8.85 12.55 -10.20
N GLU A 170 9.53 12.36 -9.06
CA GLU A 170 9.73 13.45 -8.10
C GLU A 170 10.97 14.27 -8.46
N GLN A 171 10.89 15.58 -8.20
CA GLN A 171 12.05 16.47 -8.25
C GLN A 171 12.72 16.46 -6.87
N SER A 172 14.05 16.53 -6.83
CA SER A 172 14.74 16.80 -5.57
C SER A 172 14.36 18.18 -5.03
N ASP A 173 14.45 18.38 -3.71
CA ASP A 173 14.16 19.68 -3.06
C ASP A 173 14.94 20.83 -3.74
N GLU A 174 16.19 20.57 -4.15
CA GLU A 174 17.02 21.52 -4.88
C GLU A 174 16.45 21.84 -6.28
N ASN A 175 16.04 20.82 -7.02
CA ASN A 175 15.47 21.01 -8.36
C ASN A 175 14.10 21.67 -8.30
N LEU A 176 13.29 21.35 -7.30
CA LEU A 176 12.01 22.00 -7.02
C LEU A 176 12.21 23.48 -6.67
N ALA A 177 13.09 23.78 -5.71
CA ALA A 177 13.41 25.15 -5.29
C ALA A 177 13.98 26.02 -6.43
N ARG A 178 14.62 25.40 -7.43
CA ARG A 178 15.17 26.07 -8.61
C ARG A 178 14.27 26.00 -9.85
N GLY A 179 13.06 25.42 -9.75
CA GLY A 179 12.13 25.27 -10.87
C GLY A 179 12.66 24.39 -12.02
N ARG A 180 13.65 23.52 -11.76
CA ARG A 180 14.26 22.65 -12.76
C ARG A 180 13.46 21.37 -12.88
N LYS A 181 12.86 21.11 -14.04
CA LYS A 181 12.10 19.87 -14.35
C LYS A 181 13.03 18.66 -14.57
N ILE A 182 13.88 18.36 -13.57
CA ILE A 182 14.77 17.21 -13.53
C ILE A 182 14.21 16.25 -12.49
N TYR A 183 13.82 15.07 -12.95
CA TYR A 183 13.19 14.04 -12.12
C TYR A 183 14.19 12.98 -11.71
N GLU A 184 14.06 12.51 -10.47
CA GLU A 184 14.86 11.41 -9.96
C GLU A 184 14.38 10.06 -10.54
N LYS A 185 15.25 9.05 -10.44
CA LYS A 185 14.86 7.68 -10.79
C LYS A 185 13.74 7.21 -9.85
N PRO A 186 12.78 6.42 -10.35
CA PRO A 186 11.74 5.86 -9.50
C PRO A 186 12.34 5.09 -8.31
N ARG A 187 11.83 5.35 -7.10
CA ARG A 187 12.19 4.60 -5.90
C ARG A 187 10.93 4.00 -5.30
N TYR A 188 10.99 2.72 -4.98
CA TYR A 188 9.90 1.97 -4.34
C TYR A 188 10.42 1.48 -3.00
N MET A 189 9.69 1.75 -1.92
CA MET A 189 10.10 1.31 -0.59
C MET A 189 10.06 -0.22 -0.50
N THR A 190 11.17 -0.79 -0.01
CA THR A 190 11.29 -2.23 0.21
C THR A 190 10.71 -2.61 1.58
N ILE A 191 10.45 -3.91 1.78
CA ILE A 191 10.06 -4.44 3.09
C ILE A 191 11.14 -4.12 4.13
N THR A 192 12.41 -4.34 3.79
CA THR A 192 13.56 -4.06 4.66
C THR A 192 13.57 -2.60 5.12
N THR A 193 13.46 -1.64 4.19
CA THR A 193 13.42 -0.21 4.54
C THR A 193 12.22 0.15 5.41
N ALA A 194 11.03 -0.41 5.12
CA ALA A 194 9.85 -0.18 5.94
C ALA A 194 10.05 -0.69 7.38
N ILE A 195 10.61 -1.89 7.54
CA ILE A 195 10.91 -2.50 8.84
C ILE A 195 11.98 -1.71 9.59
N GLU A 196 13.06 -1.28 8.92
CA GLU A 196 14.10 -0.42 9.51
C GLU A 196 13.50 0.88 10.07
N GLN A 197 12.62 1.54 9.30
CA GLN A 197 11.94 2.75 9.77
C GLN A 197 11.06 2.46 11.01
N ILE A 198 10.30 1.35 10.99
CA ILE A 198 9.48 0.93 12.13
C ILE A 198 10.35 0.68 13.37
N ILE A 199 11.42 -0.12 13.24
CA ILE A 199 12.34 -0.43 14.33
C ILE A 199 12.98 0.84 14.89
N SER A 200 13.40 1.78 14.03
CA SER A 200 13.96 3.05 14.49
C SER A 200 12.97 3.85 15.35
N ILE A 201 11.67 3.85 15.02
CA ILE A 201 10.64 4.50 15.85
C ILE A 201 10.44 3.74 17.17
N ILE A 202 10.49 2.40 17.16
CA ILE A 202 10.41 1.58 18.38
C ILE A 202 11.56 1.94 19.34
N GLU A 203 12.77 2.08 18.82
CA GLU A 203 13.95 2.48 19.59
C GLU A 203 13.86 3.91 20.13
N GLU A 204 13.38 4.86 19.30
CA GLU A 204 13.13 6.24 19.73
C GLU A 204 12.13 6.29 20.90
N PHE A 205 11.00 5.57 20.83
CA PHE A 205 10.04 5.51 21.95
C PHE A 205 10.61 4.84 23.19
N LYS A 206 11.44 3.80 23.05
CA LYS A 206 12.12 3.17 24.19
C LYS A 206 13.08 4.11 24.90
N GLN A 207 13.69 5.05 24.19
CA GLN A 207 14.58 6.06 24.77
C GLN A 207 13.76 7.17 25.45
N GLU A 208 12.73 7.68 24.78
CA GLU A 208 11.79 8.66 25.35
C GLU A 208 11.14 8.13 26.65
N ASP A 209 10.81 6.84 26.72
CA ASP A 209 10.21 6.24 27.92
C ASP A 209 11.17 6.21 29.12
N LYS A 210 12.47 6.01 28.89
CA LYS A 210 13.50 6.06 29.94
C LYS A 210 13.75 7.48 30.45
N ASP A 211 13.75 8.43 29.53
CA ASP A 211 14.02 9.84 29.83
C ASP A 211 12.82 10.50 30.56
N SER A 212 11.61 9.95 30.42
CA SER A 212 10.36 10.46 31.01
C SER A 212 9.95 9.78 32.33
N GLU A 213 10.73 8.84 32.86
CA GLU A 213 10.56 8.36 34.26
C GLU A 213 10.89 9.47 35.29
N GLU A 214 11.36 10.65 34.85
CA GLU A 214 11.72 11.80 35.69
C GLU A 214 10.64 12.91 35.79
N GLU A 215 9.60 12.93 34.95
CA GLU A 215 8.55 13.98 35.00
C GLU A 215 7.12 13.42 34.75
N ASP A 216 6.27 13.50 35.77
CA ASP A 216 4.84 13.12 35.76
C ASP A 216 3.99 14.22 35.09
N SER A 217 3.37 13.96 33.93
CA SER A 217 1.96 14.34 33.63
C SER A 217 1.49 14.07 32.18
N GLU A 218 0.17 13.81 32.08
CA GLU A 218 -0.72 13.63 30.90
C GLU A 218 -0.73 12.26 30.18
N GLU A 219 -1.86 11.95 29.52
CA GLU A 219 -2.20 10.65 28.90
C GLU A 219 -1.05 10.07 28.06
N ARG A 220 -0.22 9.25 28.70
CA ARG A 220 1.01 8.72 28.09
C ARG A 220 0.63 7.77 26.97
N TYR A 221 1.07 8.10 25.76
CA TYR A 221 0.99 7.19 24.62
C TYR A 221 1.68 5.87 24.99
N THR A 222 0.90 4.79 25.08
CA THR A 222 1.44 3.46 25.41
C THR A 222 1.85 2.75 24.13
N ASN A 223 3.17 2.63 23.89
CA ASN A 223 3.68 1.84 22.78
C ASN A 223 3.58 0.34 23.09
N ARG A 224 2.84 -0.41 22.28
CA ARG A 224 2.69 -1.88 22.35
C ARG A 224 3.57 -2.60 21.32
N LEU A 225 4.03 -1.89 20.29
CA LEU A 225 5.02 -2.37 19.33
C LEU A 225 6.41 -2.21 19.94
N THR A 226 6.81 -3.12 20.83
CA THR A 226 8.04 -2.96 21.63
C THR A 226 9.15 -3.95 21.26
N ASP A 227 8.82 -5.20 20.97
CA ASP A 227 9.80 -6.24 20.63
C ASP A 227 9.61 -6.74 19.19
N PRO A 228 10.48 -6.34 18.24
CA PRO A 228 10.46 -6.83 16.87
C PRO A 228 10.51 -8.37 16.74
N ALA A 229 11.05 -9.08 17.74
CA ALA A 229 11.07 -10.54 17.74
C ALA A 229 9.69 -11.18 18.05
N GLN A 230 8.75 -10.42 18.60
CA GLN A 230 7.39 -10.88 18.93
C GLN A 230 6.32 -10.33 17.98
N ILE A 231 6.63 -9.25 17.23
CA ILE A 231 5.69 -8.65 16.29
C ILE A 231 5.68 -9.48 15.01
N LEU A 232 4.57 -10.15 14.72
CA LEU A 232 4.40 -10.96 13.51
C LEU A 232 3.98 -10.10 12.32
N CYS A 233 4.59 -10.38 11.18
CA CYS A 233 4.44 -9.64 9.94
C CYS A 233 4.24 -10.58 8.75
N ILE A 234 3.60 -10.06 7.71
CA ILE A 234 3.51 -10.66 6.38
C ILE A 234 4.08 -9.66 5.38
N ALA A 235 5.15 -10.05 4.69
CA ALA A 235 5.63 -9.37 3.51
C ALA A 235 4.78 -9.82 2.31
N ALA A 236 4.03 -8.88 1.72
CA ALA A 236 3.22 -9.11 0.53
C ALA A 236 3.94 -8.51 -0.69
N CYS A 237 4.54 -9.38 -1.50
CA CYS A 237 5.40 -9.00 -2.61
C CYS A 237 4.71 -9.27 -3.94
N ARG A 238 4.62 -8.22 -4.76
CA ARG A 238 4.08 -8.26 -6.12
C ARG A 238 2.72 -8.97 -6.20
N VAL A 239 1.81 -8.63 -5.28
CA VAL A 239 0.46 -9.22 -5.18
C VAL A 239 -0.25 -9.12 -6.53
N THR A 240 -0.92 -10.21 -6.92
CA THR A 240 -1.57 -10.49 -8.21
C THR A 240 -0.63 -10.69 -9.42
N SER A 241 0.68 -10.60 -9.25
CA SER A 241 1.64 -10.76 -10.36
C SER A 241 2.03 -12.22 -10.60
N LYS A 242 2.70 -12.49 -11.72
CA LYS A 242 3.28 -13.82 -12.05
C LYS A 242 4.36 -14.27 -11.08
N THR A 243 4.94 -13.33 -10.33
CA THR A 243 5.98 -13.58 -9.33
C THR A 243 5.51 -13.19 -7.93
N GLU A 244 4.19 -13.23 -7.69
CA GLU A 244 3.62 -13.00 -6.37
C GLU A 244 4.32 -13.89 -5.34
N LYS A 245 4.68 -13.27 -4.21
CA LYS A 245 5.34 -13.95 -3.12
C LYS A 245 4.86 -13.40 -1.80
N PHE A 246 4.65 -14.30 -0.84
CA PHE A 246 4.43 -13.95 0.55
C PHE A 246 5.53 -14.54 1.42
N LEU A 247 5.95 -13.79 2.42
CA LEU A 247 6.88 -14.22 3.45
C LEU A 247 6.29 -13.85 4.81
N VAL A 248 6.29 -14.80 5.74
CA VAL A 248 5.69 -14.62 7.07
C VAL A 248 6.73 -14.87 8.14
N GLY A 249 6.70 -14.08 9.21
CA GLY A 249 7.62 -14.25 10.33
C GLY A 249 7.54 -13.09 11.31
N SER A 250 8.38 -13.12 12.33
CA SER A 250 8.59 -11.94 13.15
C SER A 250 9.23 -10.80 12.36
N MET A 251 8.99 -9.56 12.77
CA MET A 251 9.62 -8.38 12.20
C MET A 251 11.15 -8.50 12.23
N ALA A 252 11.71 -9.06 13.31
CA ALA A 252 13.15 -9.31 13.43
C ALA A 252 13.69 -10.38 12.46
N GLU A 253 12.89 -11.36 12.07
CA GLU A 253 13.27 -12.34 11.04
C GLU A 253 13.26 -11.71 9.66
N LEU A 254 12.19 -10.99 9.32
CA LEU A 254 12.08 -10.29 8.03
C LEU A 254 13.17 -9.20 7.88
N ALA A 255 13.57 -8.54 8.97
CA ALA A 255 14.64 -7.55 8.97
C ALA A 255 16.02 -8.12 8.58
N LYS A 256 16.23 -9.43 8.71
CA LYS A 256 17.50 -10.10 8.39
C LYS A 256 17.57 -10.61 6.95
N LEU A 257 16.46 -10.55 6.22
CA LEU A 257 16.40 -10.99 4.83
C LEU A 257 16.99 -9.92 3.91
N GLU A 258 17.70 -10.38 2.89
CA GLU A 258 18.23 -9.51 1.86
C GLU A 258 17.09 -9.00 0.94
N PRO A 259 17.18 -7.77 0.39
CA PRO A 259 16.13 -7.20 -0.46
C PRO A 259 15.70 -8.11 -1.62
N GLU A 260 16.64 -8.87 -2.21
CA GLU A 260 16.39 -9.79 -3.32
C GLU A 260 15.46 -10.94 -2.94
N GLU A 261 15.39 -11.30 -1.66
CA GLU A 261 14.50 -12.36 -1.17
C GLU A 261 13.02 -11.94 -1.28
N PHE A 262 12.73 -10.64 -1.30
CA PHE A 262 11.39 -10.10 -1.51
C PHE A 262 11.05 -9.94 -2.99
N GLY A 263 12.05 -9.97 -3.88
CA GLY A 263 11.88 -9.73 -5.30
C GLY A 263 11.75 -8.25 -5.65
N GLY A 264 11.30 -7.98 -6.88
CA GLY A 264 11.09 -6.62 -7.36
C GLY A 264 9.83 -5.96 -6.77
N PRO A 265 9.67 -4.63 -6.91
CA PRO A 265 8.45 -3.93 -6.49
C PRO A 265 7.21 -4.40 -7.26
N LEU A 266 5.99 -4.20 -6.76
CA LEU A 266 5.63 -3.44 -5.56
C LEU A 266 5.47 -4.31 -4.31
N HIS A 267 5.70 -3.72 -3.14
CA HIS A 267 5.59 -4.39 -1.85
C HIS A 267 4.55 -3.72 -0.95
N SER A 268 3.93 -4.52 -0.09
CA SER A 268 3.13 -4.07 1.05
C SER A 268 3.52 -4.87 2.28
N LEU A 269 3.45 -4.26 3.46
CA LEU A 269 3.72 -4.94 4.73
C LEU A 269 2.41 -5.09 5.48
N ILE A 270 2.13 -6.27 6.03
CA ILE A 270 1.02 -6.46 6.97
C ILE A 270 1.62 -6.70 8.34
N ILE A 271 1.21 -5.92 9.33
CA ILE A 271 1.57 -6.14 10.73
C ILE A 271 0.37 -6.79 11.40
N LEU A 272 0.56 -8.01 11.90
CA LEU A 272 -0.49 -8.73 12.62
C LEU A 272 -0.70 -8.06 13.98
N GLY A 273 -1.93 -8.08 14.48
CA GLY A 273 -2.24 -7.43 15.75
C GLY A 273 -1.80 -8.28 16.94
N ASP A 274 -1.92 -7.73 18.13
CA ASP A 274 -1.44 -8.34 19.37
C ASP A 274 -2.15 -9.67 19.65
N ASP A 275 -1.37 -10.69 20.04
CA ASP A 275 -1.81 -12.06 20.31
C ASP A 275 -2.71 -12.65 19.19
N PRO A 276 -2.18 -12.77 17.95
CA PRO A 276 -3.01 -13.07 16.80
C PRO A 276 -3.68 -14.43 16.92
N SER A 277 -3.05 -15.44 17.54
CA SER A 277 -3.66 -16.77 17.70
C SER A 277 -4.85 -16.82 18.65
N LYS A 278 -4.99 -15.85 19.55
CA LYS A 278 -6.17 -15.73 20.43
C LYS A 278 -7.22 -14.78 19.89
N LYS A 279 -6.83 -13.76 19.13
CA LYS A 279 -7.75 -12.70 18.71
C LYS A 279 -8.22 -12.90 17.26
N ASN A 280 -7.30 -12.97 16.31
CA ASN A 280 -7.60 -12.63 14.91
C ASN A 280 -7.00 -13.59 13.85
N LEU A 281 -6.32 -14.65 14.25
CA LEU A 281 -5.99 -15.77 13.38
C LEU A 281 -6.61 -17.05 13.95
N ASN A 282 -7.45 -17.69 13.16
CA ASN A 282 -7.96 -19.01 13.48
C ASN A 282 -6.88 -20.09 13.19
N PRO A 283 -7.03 -21.31 13.73
CA PRO A 283 -6.05 -22.38 13.55
C PRO A 283 -5.74 -22.73 12.08
N VAL A 284 -6.72 -22.62 11.18
CA VAL A 284 -6.54 -22.89 9.74
C VAL A 284 -5.69 -21.78 9.10
N GLU A 285 -5.92 -20.53 9.47
CA GLU A 285 -5.08 -19.40 9.01
C GLU A 285 -3.63 -19.56 9.49
N ILE A 286 -3.42 -19.94 10.75
CA ILE A 286 -2.07 -20.17 11.29
C ILE A 286 -1.35 -21.29 10.54
N GLU A 287 -2.03 -22.41 10.30
CA GLU A 287 -1.48 -23.55 9.57
C GLU A 287 -1.17 -23.17 8.11
N PHE A 288 -2.08 -22.47 7.43
CA PHE A 288 -1.89 -22.00 6.06
C PHE A 288 -0.69 -21.06 5.95
N LEU A 289 -0.60 -20.06 6.85
CA LEU A 289 0.51 -19.10 6.89
C LEU A 289 1.87 -19.77 7.17
N SER A 290 1.89 -20.92 7.85
CA SER A 290 3.13 -21.67 8.08
C SER A 290 3.81 -22.13 6.79
N GLY A 291 3.06 -22.25 5.68
CA GLY A 291 3.60 -22.54 4.36
C GLY A 291 4.51 -21.44 3.80
N PHE A 292 4.36 -20.21 4.32
CA PHE A 292 5.08 -19.02 3.90
C PHE A 292 6.10 -18.53 4.95
N ALA A 293 6.24 -19.28 6.06
CA ALA A 293 7.08 -18.87 7.17
C ALA A 293 8.58 -18.90 6.81
N VAL A 294 9.30 -17.83 7.14
CA VAL A 294 10.77 -17.75 7.05
C VAL A 294 11.41 -18.83 7.92
N ASP A 295 10.92 -18.97 9.15
CA ASP A 295 11.24 -20.07 10.06
C ASP A 295 9.94 -20.68 10.60
N LYS A 296 9.65 -21.93 10.20
CA LYS A 296 8.43 -22.64 10.61
C LYS A 296 8.38 -22.92 12.12
N GLN A 297 9.51 -23.21 12.75
CA GLN A 297 9.54 -23.52 14.18
C GLN A 297 9.26 -22.26 15.00
N SER A 298 9.87 -21.14 14.60
CA SER A 298 9.63 -19.84 15.19
C SER A 298 8.18 -19.40 15.00
N TRP A 299 7.61 -19.57 13.79
CA TRP A 299 6.21 -19.29 13.52
C TRP A 299 5.27 -20.03 14.47
N PHE A 300 5.39 -21.36 14.59
CA PHE A 300 4.54 -22.13 15.49
C PHE A 300 4.79 -21.85 16.97
N ARG A 301 6.01 -21.45 17.35
CA ARG A 301 6.30 -21.00 18.72
C ARG A 301 5.59 -19.69 19.04
N LEU A 302 5.57 -18.73 18.11
CA LEU A 302 4.96 -17.41 18.29
C LEU A 302 3.43 -17.42 18.14
N THR A 303 2.89 -18.40 17.39
CA THR A 303 1.44 -18.55 17.16
C THR A 303 0.80 -19.70 17.92
N GLY A 304 1.60 -20.54 18.59
CA GLY A 304 1.12 -21.65 19.38
C GLY A 304 0.39 -21.21 20.65
N PRO A 305 -0.42 -22.09 21.26
CA PRO A 305 -1.05 -21.80 22.54
C PRO A 305 0.02 -21.54 23.60
N SER A 306 -0.03 -20.36 24.24
CA SER A 306 0.85 -20.03 25.36
C SER A 306 0.70 -21.12 26.43
N SER A 307 1.81 -21.69 26.90
CA SER A 307 1.88 -22.85 27.81
C SER A 307 1.27 -22.66 29.21
N ASN A 308 0.50 -21.58 29.46
CA ASN A 308 -0.13 -21.26 30.74
C ASN A 308 -1.62 -21.66 30.84
N GLN A 309 -2.10 -22.63 30.05
CA GLN A 309 -3.49 -23.12 30.13
C GLN A 309 -3.62 -24.60 30.52
N LEU A 310 -2.68 -25.13 31.30
CA LEU A 310 -2.84 -26.40 32.02
C LEU A 310 -2.73 -26.14 33.52
N THR A 311 -3.63 -25.34 34.08
CA THR A 311 -3.94 -25.25 35.53
C THR A 311 -5.14 -24.33 35.74
N SER A 312 -6.34 -24.86 35.50
CA SER A 312 -7.56 -24.43 36.20
C SER A 312 -8.59 -25.55 36.14
#